data_AF-A0A7W5DXJ8-F1
#
_entry.id   AF-A0A7W5DXJ8-F1
#
_cell.length_a   1.000
_cell.length_b   1.000
_cell.length_c   1.000
_cell.angle_alpha   90.00
_cell.angle_beta   90.00
_cell.angle_gamma   90.00
#
_symmetry.space_group_name_H-M   'P 1'
#
loop_
_entity.id
_entity.type
_entity.pdbx_description
1 polymer ?
#
loop_
_entity_poly.entity_id
_entity_poly.type
_entity_poly.pdbx_seq_one_letter_code
_entity_poly.pdbx_strand_id
1 'polypeptide(L)'
;MKLAPNVQTLIDTAFARATAHFAAVGSRAALAVTLGFFLVFSAGGCSLVPETRTRDVLHNPFPQLKRVAVLPFFNQSDQPNVDGNEVARAYYAALQAIPGFEVLPVGVTAMQLRSYAAQYGEPRTGAEFQRLAQMMDVEAIVVGSVTDFDAYYPPRMGLTVHWYAANEGFHAIPPGYGLPWGTESEDKIPARIAKEAEFELARSQLKTQEPQSVPLAQSTAAPNAHSVQPGGSPENAAPSTAKRPAATDPWGEPVVKSNISRTQFNETAAGQQIVLPPGRPASIATNQTGNSQIADPQSPPMSPGSEFEYAEMGPLDGVYRDGPYADGECVTDGGVWVEGEFAASAPLPANWPEPTDLIPDPPQPVPPMMIRQHDPVLTHTRLYRGDDPYFTARLADYVETGDDARGMSWQGYIKRSEDFIRFCCHLHIAEMLESRGGQDPSDLILRWPVSRY
;
A
#
# COMPACT_ATOMS: atom_id res chain seq x y z
N MET A 1 26.65 -3.72 -102.43
CA MET A 1 27.14 -4.96 -101.83
C MET A 1 26.24 -5.30 -100.65
N LYS A 2 25.38 -6.30 -100.82
CA LYS A 2 24.47 -6.82 -99.79
C LYS A 2 25.24 -7.88 -98.99
N LEU A 3 25.42 -7.65 -97.70
CA LEU A 3 25.98 -8.64 -96.76
C LEU A 3 24.95 -9.74 -96.50
N ALA A 4 25.43 -10.98 -96.43
CA ALA A 4 24.63 -12.20 -96.34
C ALA A 4 23.95 -12.36 -94.96
N PRO A 5 22.74 -12.94 -94.91
CA PRO A 5 21.88 -13.02 -93.71
C PRO A 5 22.34 -14.01 -92.63
N ASN A 6 23.57 -14.53 -92.71
CA ASN A 6 24.02 -15.66 -91.89
C ASN A 6 24.94 -15.29 -90.70
N VAL A 7 25.19 -13.99 -90.47
CA VAL A 7 26.04 -13.53 -89.36
C VAL A 7 25.22 -13.03 -88.17
N GLN A 8 24.01 -12.50 -88.41
CA GLN A 8 23.15 -11.96 -87.33
C GLN A 8 22.59 -13.07 -86.41
N THR A 9 22.22 -14.23 -86.97
CA THR A 9 21.64 -15.36 -86.23
C THR A 9 22.62 -16.06 -85.28
N LEU A 10 23.92 -15.96 -85.56
CA LEU A 10 24.98 -16.56 -84.72
C LEU A 10 25.31 -15.69 -83.49
N ILE A 11 25.07 -14.37 -83.59
CA ILE A 11 25.29 -13.44 -82.46
C ILE A 11 24.10 -13.50 -81.49
N ASP A 12 22.86 -13.58 -82.00
CA ASP A 12 21.66 -13.63 -81.15
C ASP A 12 21.52 -14.96 -80.38
N THR A 13 21.97 -16.09 -80.96
CA THR A 13 21.94 -17.39 -80.26
C THR A 13 23.05 -17.54 -79.22
N ALA A 14 24.18 -16.83 -79.37
CA ALA A 14 25.25 -16.81 -78.37
C ALA A 14 24.87 -15.98 -77.13
N PHE A 15 24.18 -14.85 -77.32
CA PHE A 15 23.72 -14.00 -76.22
C PHE A 15 22.59 -14.66 -75.40
N ALA A 16 21.65 -15.35 -76.06
CA ALA A 16 20.55 -16.05 -75.38
C ALA A 16 21.02 -17.26 -74.53
N ARG A 17 22.13 -17.91 -74.90
CA ARG A 17 22.70 -19.03 -74.13
C ARG A 17 23.52 -18.57 -72.93
N ALA A 18 24.16 -17.41 -73.02
CA ALA A 18 24.92 -16.82 -71.92
C ALA A 18 24.01 -16.31 -70.79
N THR A 19 22.86 -15.72 -71.11
CA THR A 19 21.91 -15.20 -70.10
C THR A 19 21.17 -16.30 -69.33
N ALA A 20 20.93 -17.46 -69.95
CA ALA A 20 20.28 -18.60 -69.28
C ALA A 20 21.15 -19.29 -68.23
N HIS A 21 22.49 -19.29 -68.39
CA HIS A 21 23.40 -19.90 -67.41
C HIS A 21 23.68 -19.00 -66.20
N PHE A 22 23.66 -17.67 -66.37
CA PHE A 22 23.81 -16.74 -65.24
C PHE A 22 22.58 -16.72 -64.31
N ALA A 23 21.37 -16.93 -64.83
CA ALA A 23 20.15 -17.00 -64.02
C ALA A 23 20.09 -18.25 -63.10
N ALA A 24 20.60 -19.40 -63.57
CA ALA A 24 20.55 -20.65 -62.81
C ALA A 24 21.62 -20.74 -61.70
N VAL A 25 22.79 -20.12 -61.89
CA VAL A 25 23.87 -20.11 -60.88
C VAL A 25 23.59 -19.05 -59.79
N GLY A 26 23.00 -17.92 -60.14
CA GLY A 26 22.58 -16.90 -59.17
C GLY A 26 21.51 -17.39 -58.20
N SER A 27 20.56 -18.21 -58.67
CA SER A 27 19.47 -18.75 -57.84
C SER A 27 19.96 -19.74 -56.77
N ARG A 28 20.94 -20.59 -57.10
CA ARG A 28 21.51 -21.55 -56.13
C ARG A 28 22.40 -20.88 -55.09
N ALA A 29 23.17 -19.86 -55.49
CA ALA A 29 23.98 -19.08 -54.56
C ALA A 29 23.11 -18.23 -53.62
N ALA A 30 22.04 -17.61 -54.14
CA ALA A 30 21.08 -16.86 -53.33
C ALA A 30 20.38 -17.75 -52.29
N LEU A 31 19.98 -18.97 -52.68
CA LEU A 31 19.32 -19.92 -51.78
C LEU A 31 20.27 -20.46 -50.70
N ALA A 32 21.55 -20.67 -51.01
CA ALA A 32 22.55 -21.06 -50.02
C ALA A 32 22.85 -19.95 -49.00
N VAL A 33 22.88 -18.69 -49.45
CA VAL A 33 23.08 -17.54 -48.54
C VAL A 33 21.87 -17.32 -47.64
N THR A 34 20.64 -17.41 -48.17
CA THR A 34 19.45 -17.27 -47.33
C THR A 34 19.29 -18.43 -46.35
N LEU A 35 19.58 -19.67 -46.75
CA LEU A 35 19.58 -20.82 -45.85
C LEU A 35 20.67 -20.69 -44.78
N GLY A 36 21.87 -20.23 -45.14
CA GLY A 36 22.96 -19.96 -44.19
C GLY A 36 22.59 -18.88 -43.18
N PHE A 37 21.97 -17.78 -43.62
CA PHE A 37 21.51 -16.72 -42.73
C PHE A 37 20.40 -17.20 -41.80
N PHE A 38 19.43 -17.97 -42.31
CA PHE A 38 18.37 -18.55 -41.51
C PHE A 38 18.91 -19.56 -40.48
N LEU A 39 19.93 -20.35 -40.85
CA LEU A 39 20.56 -21.32 -39.95
C LEU A 39 21.41 -20.63 -38.87
N VAL A 40 22.07 -19.52 -39.18
CA VAL A 40 22.77 -18.68 -38.19
C VAL A 40 21.78 -18.00 -37.23
N PHE A 41 20.66 -17.48 -37.73
CA PHE A 41 19.59 -16.91 -36.89
C PHE A 41 18.86 -17.97 -36.04
N SER A 42 18.70 -19.20 -36.56
CA SER A 42 18.05 -20.29 -35.81
C SER A 42 18.98 -20.94 -34.79
N ALA A 43 20.30 -20.96 -35.06
CA ALA A 43 21.30 -21.51 -34.14
C ALA A 43 21.77 -20.49 -33.09
N GLY A 44 21.76 -19.19 -33.43
CA GLY A 44 21.98 -18.10 -32.49
C GLY A 44 20.69 -17.79 -31.72
N GLY A 45 20.21 -18.76 -30.92
CA GLY A 45 18.99 -18.64 -30.12
C GLY A 45 18.92 -17.36 -29.29
N CYS A 46 17.78 -17.09 -28.65
CA CYS A 46 17.37 -15.82 -28.01
C CYS A 46 18.38 -15.09 -27.08
N SER A 47 19.58 -15.63 -26.85
CA SER A 47 20.79 -14.95 -26.35
C SER A 47 21.21 -13.67 -27.08
N LEU A 48 20.68 -13.39 -28.28
CA LEU A 48 20.94 -12.17 -29.04
C LEU A 48 20.00 -11.00 -28.72
N VAL A 49 18.98 -11.22 -27.89
CA VAL A 49 18.05 -10.15 -27.49
C VAL A 49 18.41 -9.73 -26.06
N PRO A 50 18.74 -8.44 -25.82
CA PRO A 50 18.97 -7.97 -24.47
C PRO A 50 17.67 -8.10 -23.68
N GLU A 51 17.78 -8.57 -22.45
CA GLU A 51 16.67 -8.52 -21.53
C GLU A 51 16.45 -7.06 -21.13
N THR A 52 15.32 -6.48 -21.57
CA THR A 52 14.87 -5.15 -21.18
C THR A 52 14.27 -5.22 -19.79
N ARG A 53 14.87 -4.52 -18.82
CA ARG A 53 14.30 -4.40 -17.49
C ARG A 53 14.28 -2.96 -17.01
N THR A 54 13.17 -2.58 -16.42
CA THR A 54 12.97 -1.27 -15.82
C THR A 54 13.40 -1.33 -14.36
N ARG A 55 14.31 -0.44 -13.95
CA ARG A 55 14.65 -0.28 -12.53
C ARG A 55 13.87 0.89 -11.97
N ASP A 56 13.04 0.62 -10.97
CA ASP A 56 12.39 1.69 -10.21
C ASP A 56 13.45 2.44 -9.41
N VAL A 57 13.58 3.73 -9.68
CA VAL A 57 14.43 4.62 -8.89
C VAL A 57 13.51 5.33 -7.91
N LEU A 58 13.77 5.11 -6.61
CA LEU A 58 13.07 5.79 -5.54
C LEU A 58 13.88 7.01 -5.12
N HIS A 59 13.22 8.13 -4.87
CA HIS A 59 13.80 9.31 -4.25
C HIS A 59 12.93 9.79 -3.09
N ASN A 60 13.45 10.71 -2.28
CA ASN A 60 12.67 11.37 -1.25
C ASN A 60 11.80 12.49 -1.87
N PRO A 61 10.46 12.35 -1.92
CA PRO A 61 9.58 13.42 -2.43
C PRO A 61 9.41 14.56 -1.41
N PHE A 62 9.88 14.41 -0.18
CA PHE A 62 9.70 15.36 0.92
C PHE A 62 11.00 16.05 1.29
N PRO A 63 11.33 17.21 0.68
CA PRO A 63 12.57 17.92 1.00
C PRO A 63 12.64 18.40 2.46
N GLN A 64 11.48 18.49 3.14
CA GLN A 64 11.36 18.89 4.55
C GLN A 64 11.61 17.72 5.53
N LEU A 65 11.65 16.46 5.05
CA LEU A 65 11.87 15.25 5.84
C LEU A 65 13.15 14.54 5.36
N LYS A 66 14.27 15.26 5.32
CA LYS A 66 15.58 14.77 4.94
C LYS A 66 16.23 13.97 6.07
N ARG A 67 16.31 14.51 7.29
CA ARG A 67 17.01 13.86 8.41
C ARG A 67 16.06 13.05 9.28
N VAL A 68 16.24 11.74 9.30
CA VAL A 68 15.30 10.79 9.89
C VAL A 68 15.97 9.89 10.92
N ALA A 69 15.32 9.65 12.06
CA ALA A 69 15.76 8.65 13.02
C ALA A 69 14.79 7.47 13.07
N VAL A 70 15.32 6.25 13.01
CA VAL A 70 14.54 5.00 13.11
C VAL A 70 14.65 4.45 14.53
N LEU A 71 13.52 4.37 15.25
CA LEU A 71 13.47 3.73 16.56
C LEU A 71 13.47 2.20 16.42
N PRO A 72 13.90 1.45 17.46
CA PRO A 72 13.66 0.02 17.54
C PRO A 72 12.17 -0.30 17.37
N PHE A 73 11.85 -1.32 16.55
CA PHE A 73 10.46 -1.68 16.30
C PHE A 73 9.84 -2.37 17.52
N PHE A 74 8.58 -2.08 17.82
CA PHE A 74 7.83 -2.79 18.83
C PHE A 74 7.35 -4.13 18.29
N ASN A 75 7.55 -5.20 19.04
CA ASN A 75 6.97 -6.50 18.70
C ASN A 75 5.57 -6.60 19.32
N GLN A 76 4.54 -6.61 18.46
CA GLN A 76 3.13 -6.82 18.81
C GLN A 76 2.60 -8.14 18.23
N SER A 77 3.47 -8.93 17.60
CA SER A 77 3.12 -10.24 17.06
C SER A 77 3.04 -11.30 18.16
N ASP A 78 2.42 -12.43 17.84
CA ASP A 78 2.36 -13.59 18.75
C ASP A 78 3.72 -14.30 18.91
N GLN A 79 4.71 -13.98 18.06
CA GLN A 79 6.04 -14.60 18.08
C GLN A 79 7.00 -13.79 18.97
N PRO A 80 7.49 -14.33 20.10
CA PRO A 80 8.35 -13.59 21.02
C PRO A 80 9.81 -13.47 20.54
N ASN A 81 10.20 -14.20 19.49
CA ASN A 81 11.57 -14.28 19.00
C ASN A 81 11.95 -13.18 18.01
N VAL A 82 11.02 -12.31 17.62
CA VAL A 82 11.30 -11.21 16.69
C VAL A 82 12.09 -10.11 17.40
N ASP A 83 13.34 -9.89 16.97
CA ASP A 83 14.16 -8.78 17.46
C ASP A 83 13.80 -7.48 16.73
N GLY A 84 13.15 -6.56 17.44
CA GLY A 84 12.81 -5.23 16.92
C GLY A 84 14.03 -4.41 16.48
N ASN A 85 15.22 -4.69 17.01
CA ASN A 85 16.46 -4.02 16.57
C ASN A 85 16.96 -4.56 15.23
N GLU A 86 16.72 -5.83 14.93
CA GLU A 86 17.02 -6.41 13.62
C GLU A 86 16.14 -5.76 12.55
N VAL A 87 14.83 -5.68 12.81
CA VAL A 87 13.88 -5.01 11.92
C VAL A 87 14.24 -3.53 11.73
N ALA A 88 14.58 -2.82 12.81
CA ALA A 88 15.01 -1.42 12.72
C ALA A 88 16.30 -1.25 11.90
N ARG A 89 17.26 -2.17 12.01
CA ARG A 89 18.49 -2.14 11.19
C ARG A 89 18.20 -2.42 9.71
N ALA A 90 17.31 -3.35 9.42
CA ALA A 90 16.84 -3.61 8.06
C ALA A 90 16.13 -2.39 7.47
N TYR A 91 15.24 -1.77 8.23
CA TYR A 91 14.53 -0.54 7.84
C TYR A 91 15.47 0.65 7.64
N TYR A 92 16.43 0.83 8.54
CA TYR A 92 17.52 1.80 8.41
C TYR A 92 18.30 1.61 7.10
N ALA A 93 18.73 0.39 6.81
CA ALA A 93 19.51 0.09 5.61
C ALA A 93 18.72 0.36 4.33
N ALA A 94 17.41 0.07 4.33
CA ALA A 94 16.53 0.35 3.21
C ALA A 94 16.31 1.85 3.00
N LEU A 95 16.05 2.63 4.06
CA LEU A 95 15.91 4.09 3.96
C LEU A 95 17.22 4.77 3.52
N GLN A 96 18.35 4.34 4.07
CA GLN A 96 19.67 4.93 3.77
C GLN A 96 20.11 4.70 2.32
N ALA A 97 19.54 3.69 1.65
CA ALA A 97 19.78 3.43 0.23
C ALA A 97 19.04 4.41 -0.69
N ILE A 98 18.06 5.15 -0.18
CA ILE A 98 17.22 6.06 -0.96
C ILE A 98 17.86 7.47 -0.96
N PRO A 99 18.13 8.06 -2.13
CA PRO A 99 18.61 9.42 -2.24
C PRO A 99 17.68 10.43 -1.57
N GLY A 100 18.26 11.37 -0.83
CA GLY A 100 17.53 12.45 -0.15
C GLY A 100 17.16 12.16 1.30
N PHE A 101 17.45 10.96 1.84
CA PHE A 101 17.36 10.68 3.27
C PHE A 101 18.75 10.63 3.93
N GLU A 102 18.86 11.28 5.08
CA GLU A 102 19.99 11.20 6.01
C GLU A 102 19.50 10.48 7.26
N VAL A 103 19.82 9.19 7.39
CA VAL A 103 19.26 8.37 8.47
C VAL A 103 20.25 8.27 9.62
N LEU A 104 19.80 8.54 10.85
CA LEU A 104 20.61 8.34 12.05
C LEU A 104 20.80 6.83 12.32
N PRO A 105 22.03 6.38 12.66
CA PRO A 105 22.27 4.98 12.98
C PRO A 105 21.43 4.51 14.17
N VAL A 106 20.86 3.30 14.06
CA VAL A 106 19.95 2.71 15.06
C VAL A 106 20.57 2.68 16.47
N GLY A 107 21.89 2.48 16.59
CA GLY A 107 22.59 2.49 17.87
C GLY A 107 22.59 3.86 18.56
N VAL A 108 22.71 4.95 17.80
CA VAL A 108 22.62 6.34 18.31
C VAL A 108 21.18 6.62 18.75
N THR A 109 20.22 6.24 17.91
CA THR A 109 18.79 6.42 18.19
C THR A 109 18.35 5.66 19.44
N ALA A 110 18.77 4.41 19.60
CA ALA A 110 18.47 3.61 20.79
C ALA A 110 19.10 4.19 22.07
N MET A 111 20.31 4.75 21.98
CA MET A 111 20.94 5.44 23.10
C MET A 111 20.16 6.71 23.49
N GLN A 112 19.78 7.53 22.51
CA GLN A 112 19.02 8.76 22.74
C GLN A 112 17.62 8.50 23.28
N LEU A 113 16.96 7.45 22.77
CA LEU A 113 15.68 6.98 23.30
C LEU A 113 15.82 6.55 24.77
N ARG A 114 16.89 5.83 25.12
CA ARG A 114 17.15 5.43 26.52
C ARG A 114 17.42 6.63 27.42
N SER A 115 18.17 7.63 26.96
CA SER A 115 18.39 8.86 27.75
C SER A 115 17.12 9.67 27.92
N TYR A 116 16.28 9.76 26.88
CA TYR A 116 14.97 10.38 26.97
C TYR A 116 14.07 9.63 27.97
N ALA A 117 14.02 8.31 27.86
CA ALA A 117 13.21 7.46 28.73
C ALA A 117 13.63 7.55 30.21
N ALA A 118 14.92 7.74 30.48
CA ALA A 118 15.42 7.95 31.84
C ALA A 118 14.97 9.29 32.46
N GLN A 119 14.72 10.31 31.64
CA GLN A 119 14.35 11.66 32.09
C GLN A 119 12.83 11.88 32.10
N TYR A 120 12.13 11.39 31.08
CA TYR A 120 10.71 11.70 30.82
C TYR A 120 9.81 10.45 30.79
N GLY A 121 10.38 9.25 30.83
CA GLY A 121 9.66 8.00 30.56
C GLY A 121 9.64 7.62 29.08
N GLU A 122 9.22 6.39 28.78
CA GLU A 122 9.10 5.93 27.39
C GLU A 122 8.03 6.73 26.64
N PRO A 123 8.36 7.28 25.44
CA PRO A 123 7.41 8.06 24.66
C PRO A 123 6.24 7.18 24.20
N ARG A 124 5.02 7.65 24.41
CA ARG A 124 3.76 6.98 24.02
C ARG A 124 2.85 7.89 23.20
N THR A 125 3.01 9.21 23.33
CA THR A 125 2.18 10.19 22.62
C THR A 125 2.94 10.85 21.48
N GLY A 126 2.22 11.32 20.46
CA GLY A 126 2.82 12.03 19.33
C GLY A 126 3.68 13.22 19.76
N ALA A 127 3.20 14.02 20.73
CA ALA A 127 3.94 15.16 21.28
C ALA A 127 5.28 14.75 21.95
N GLU A 128 5.34 13.58 22.58
CA GLU A 128 6.58 13.05 23.16
C GLU A 128 7.56 12.59 22.08
N PHE A 129 7.07 11.95 21.02
CA PHE A 129 7.91 11.59 19.86
C PHE A 129 8.46 12.83 19.16
N GLN A 130 7.65 13.89 19.03
CA GLN A 130 8.11 15.17 18.46
C GLN A 130 9.18 15.83 19.33
N ARG A 131 9.02 15.81 20.67
CA ARG A 131 10.04 16.31 21.59
C ARG A 131 11.33 15.50 21.52
N LEU A 132 11.24 14.17 21.39
CA LEU A 132 12.40 13.31 21.18
C LEU A 132 13.10 13.67 19.85
N ALA A 133 12.34 13.93 18.78
CA ALA A 133 12.89 14.33 17.49
C ALA A 133 13.67 15.66 17.59
N GLN A 134 13.09 16.64 18.27
CA GLN A 134 13.73 17.94 18.55
C GLN A 134 15.02 17.77 19.38
N MET A 135 15.02 16.88 20.38
CA MET A 135 16.20 16.59 21.20
C MET A 135 17.34 15.95 20.38
N MET A 136 16.99 15.11 19.40
CA MET A 136 17.95 14.42 18.54
C MET A 136 18.42 15.27 17.34
N ASP A 137 17.88 16.48 17.14
CA ASP A 137 18.11 17.32 15.96
C ASP A 137 17.80 16.59 14.64
N VAL A 138 16.65 15.90 14.61
CA VAL A 138 16.12 15.22 13.42
C VAL A 138 14.78 15.83 13.00
N GLU A 139 14.46 15.74 11.72
CA GLU A 139 13.23 16.29 11.15
C GLU A 139 12.06 15.31 11.28
N ALA A 140 12.33 14.00 11.29
CA ALA A 140 11.32 12.98 11.54
C ALA A 140 11.83 11.80 12.38
N ILE A 141 10.93 11.22 13.16
CA ILE A 141 11.13 9.94 13.85
C ILE A 141 10.20 8.89 13.27
N VAL A 142 10.76 7.72 12.95
CA VAL A 142 10.04 6.54 12.52
C VAL A 142 9.76 5.65 13.72
N VAL A 143 8.49 5.39 13.96
CA VAL A 143 7.99 4.47 14.98
C VAL A 143 7.30 3.32 14.27
N GLY A 144 7.85 2.12 14.41
CA GLY A 144 7.31 0.93 13.76
C GLY A 144 6.88 -0.14 14.76
N SER A 145 5.89 -0.94 14.40
CA SER A 145 5.54 -2.18 15.08
C SER A 145 5.42 -3.34 14.10
N VAL A 146 5.83 -4.52 14.57
CA VAL A 146 5.59 -5.80 13.89
C VAL A 146 4.31 -6.39 14.47
N THR A 147 3.26 -6.42 13.67
CA THR A 147 1.90 -6.83 14.09
C THR A 147 1.64 -8.32 13.86
N ASP A 148 2.29 -8.91 12.87
CA ASP A 148 2.25 -10.34 12.57
C ASP A 148 3.64 -10.79 12.12
N PHE A 149 4.06 -11.99 12.50
CA PHE A 149 5.32 -12.55 12.02
C PHE A 149 5.25 -14.07 12.03
N ASP A 150 5.60 -14.67 10.90
CA ASP A 150 5.75 -16.10 10.75
C ASP A 150 6.94 -16.36 9.83
N ALA A 151 8.00 -16.97 10.36
CA ALA A 151 9.17 -17.32 9.57
C ALA A 151 8.97 -18.65 8.81
N TYR A 152 7.94 -19.43 9.15
CA TYR A 152 7.71 -20.73 8.53
C TYR A 152 7.01 -20.56 7.19
N TYR A 153 7.35 -21.41 6.21
CA TYR A 153 6.81 -21.29 4.86
C TYR A 153 5.30 -21.58 4.82
N PRO A 154 4.47 -20.71 4.22
CA PRO A 154 4.84 -19.43 3.59
C PRO A 154 5.08 -18.32 4.62
N PRO A 155 6.23 -17.63 4.58
CA PRO A 155 6.56 -16.64 5.60
C PRO A 155 5.65 -15.42 5.50
N ARG A 156 5.38 -14.77 6.62
CA ARG A 156 4.49 -13.61 6.73
C ARG A 156 5.06 -12.57 7.68
N MET A 157 4.84 -11.30 7.37
CA MET A 157 5.25 -10.18 8.22
C MET A 157 4.27 -9.02 8.07
N GLY A 158 3.62 -8.65 9.17
CA GLY A 158 2.80 -7.45 9.28
C GLY A 158 3.62 -6.29 9.83
N LEU A 159 3.61 -5.17 9.12
CA LEU A 159 4.30 -3.94 9.52
C LEU A 159 3.30 -2.78 9.59
N THR A 160 3.34 -2.05 10.70
CA THR A 160 2.67 -0.76 10.87
C THR A 160 3.74 0.27 11.20
N VAL A 161 3.86 1.31 10.37
CA VAL A 161 4.88 2.35 10.55
C VAL A 161 4.23 3.72 10.52
N HIS A 162 4.61 4.53 11.52
CA HIS A 162 4.20 5.91 11.68
C HIS A 162 5.43 6.82 11.69
N TRP A 163 5.38 7.91 10.96
CA TRP A 163 6.39 8.95 10.97
C TRP A 163 5.87 10.15 11.73
N TYR A 164 6.64 10.66 12.67
CA TYR A 164 6.34 11.88 13.42
C TYR A 164 7.34 12.96 13.04
N ALA A 165 6.87 14.08 12.47
CA ALA A 165 7.73 15.21 12.18
C ALA A 165 8.06 15.99 13.46
N ALA A 166 9.30 16.44 13.62
CA ALA A 166 9.73 17.26 14.75
C ALA A 166 9.01 18.62 14.81
N ASN A 167 8.59 19.11 13.64
CA ASN A 167 7.80 20.33 13.51
C ASN A 167 6.32 20.03 13.77
N GLU A 168 5.76 20.66 14.81
CA GLU A 168 4.32 20.56 15.15
C GLU A 168 3.42 21.15 14.06
N GLY A 169 3.93 22.07 13.22
CA GLY A 169 3.18 22.70 12.15
C GLY A 169 3.10 21.89 10.86
N PHE A 170 3.67 20.69 10.82
CA PHE A 170 3.75 19.89 9.61
C PHE A 170 2.45 19.10 9.40
N HIS A 171 1.84 19.23 8.22
CA HIS A 171 0.58 18.58 7.89
C HIS A 171 0.78 17.10 7.54
N ALA A 172 -0.26 16.29 7.70
CA ALA A 172 -0.22 14.89 7.28
C ALA A 172 -0.17 14.80 5.75
N ILE A 173 0.62 13.84 5.25
CA ILE A 173 0.79 13.59 3.82
C ILE A 173 0.02 12.31 3.46
N PRO A 174 -1.21 12.43 2.92
CA PRO A 174 -2.03 11.29 2.54
C PRO A 174 -1.43 10.55 1.32
N PRO A 175 -1.82 9.29 1.09
CA PRO A 175 -1.60 8.63 -0.19
C PRO A 175 -2.22 9.46 -1.32
N GLY A 176 -1.54 9.51 -2.46
CA GLY A 176 -1.89 10.36 -3.60
C GLY A 176 -1.21 11.72 -3.61
N TYR A 177 -0.64 12.17 -2.48
CA TYR A 177 -0.01 13.48 -2.41
C TYR A 177 1.21 13.58 -3.34
N GLY A 178 1.30 14.66 -4.12
CA GLY A 178 2.41 14.92 -5.04
C GLY A 178 2.39 14.08 -6.33
N LEU A 179 1.34 13.28 -6.56
CA LEU A 179 1.15 12.60 -7.83
C LEU A 179 0.63 13.57 -8.91
N PRO A 180 0.91 13.31 -10.19
CA PRO A 180 0.59 14.22 -11.29
C PRO A 180 -0.89 14.13 -11.72
N TRP A 181 -1.80 14.38 -10.79
CA TRP A 181 -3.25 14.42 -11.01
C TRP A 181 -3.65 15.48 -12.04
N GLY A 182 -4.62 15.17 -12.89
CA GLY A 182 -5.13 16.07 -13.93
C GLY A 182 -4.15 16.30 -15.08
N THR A 183 -3.06 15.53 -15.17
CA THR A 183 -2.09 15.61 -16.27
C THR A 183 -2.18 14.35 -17.14
N GLU A 184 -1.60 14.38 -18.36
CA GLU A 184 -1.49 13.19 -19.22
C GLU A 184 -0.69 12.04 -18.57
N SER A 185 0.06 12.31 -17.49
CA SER A 185 0.80 11.30 -16.75
C SER A 185 -0.03 10.61 -15.67
N GLU A 186 -1.28 11.03 -15.44
CA GLU A 186 -2.21 10.38 -14.52
C GLU A 186 -2.50 8.92 -14.92
N ASP A 187 -2.59 8.65 -16.23
CA ASP A 187 -2.81 7.29 -16.77
C ASP A 187 -1.69 6.30 -16.40
N LYS A 188 -0.52 6.80 -15.99
CA LYS A 188 0.62 5.97 -15.56
C LYS A 188 0.56 5.61 -14.07
N ILE A 189 -0.32 6.24 -13.29
CA ILE A 189 -0.46 5.95 -11.86
C ILE A 189 -1.09 4.56 -11.71
N PRO A 190 -0.46 3.66 -10.95
CA PRO A 190 -1.04 2.35 -10.69
C PRO A 190 -2.44 2.46 -10.09
N ALA A 191 -3.40 1.72 -10.64
CA ALA A 191 -4.81 1.76 -10.21
C ALA A 191 -5.00 1.47 -8.70
N ARG A 192 -4.07 0.74 -8.06
CA ARG A 192 -4.07 0.52 -6.61
C ARG A 192 -3.86 1.84 -5.84
N ILE A 193 -2.88 2.64 -6.25
CA ILE A 193 -2.54 3.92 -5.61
C ILE A 193 -3.68 4.92 -5.83
N ALA A 194 -4.24 4.96 -7.04
CA ALA A 194 -5.35 5.86 -7.35
C ALA A 194 -6.56 5.60 -6.43
N LYS A 195 -6.95 4.33 -6.27
CA LYS A 195 -8.03 3.94 -5.35
C LYS A 195 -7.73 4.23 -3.89
N GLU A 196 -6.47 4.09 -3.47
CA GLU A 196 -6.06 4.40 -2.09
C GLU A 196 -6.16 5.91 -1.81
N ALA A 197 -5.76 6.75 -2.77
CA ALA A 197 -5.89 8.20 -2.69
C ALA A 197 -7.36 8.65 -2.68
N GLU A 198 -8.19 8.11 -3.58
CA GLU A 198 -9.64 8.38 -3.62
C GLU A 198 -10.31 8.02 -2.29
N PHE A 199 -9.95 6.87 -1.72
CA PHE A 199 -10.51 6.40 -0.45
C PHE A 199 -10.10 7.30 0.72
N GLU A 200 -8.85 7.75 0.80
CA GLU A 200 -8.39 8.64 1.87
C GLU A 200 -8.99 10.06 1.73
N LEU A 201 -9.18 10.53 0.50
CA LEU A 201 -9.89 11.78 0.23
C LEU A 201 -11.36 11.68 0.70
N ALA A 202 -12.06 10.61 0.33
CA ALA A 202 -13.42 10.35 0.79
C ALA A 202 -13.49 10.26 2.33
N ARG A 203 -12.50 9.63 2.96
CA ARG A 203 -12.39 9.56 4.43
C ARG A 203 -12.22 10.95 5.05
N SER A 204 -11.40 11.79 4.47
CA SER A 204 -11.18 13.17 4.92
C SER A 204 -12.44 14.01 4.80
N GLN A 205 -13.19 13.86 3.70
CA GLN A 205 -14.49 14.51 3.49
C GLN A 205 -15.51 14.04 4.54
N LEU A 206 -15.61 12.73 4.78
CA LEU A 206 -16.53 12.20 5.78
C LEU A 206 -16.20 12.67 7.20
N LYS A 207 -14.91 12.79 7.55
CA LYS A 207 -14.47 13.32 8.85
C LYS A 207 -15.01 14.73 9.13
N THR A 208 -15.21 15.55 8.10
CA THR A 208 -15.84 16.89 8.25
C THR A 208 -17.36 16.83 8.46
N GLN A 209 -18.00 15.75 8.02
CA GLN A 209 -19.44 15.51 8.14
C GLN A 209 -19.82 14.74 9.41
N GLU A 210 -18.85 14.12 10.09
CA GLU A 210 -19.10 13.37 11.32
C GLU A 210 -19.73 14.29 12.37
N PRO A 211 -20.91 13.93 12.91
CA PRO A 211 -21.58 14.73 13.90
C PRO A 211 -20.70 14.82 15.14
N GLN A 212 -20.25 16.03 15.48
CA GLN A 212 -19.51 16.25 16.71
C GLN A 212 -20.43 15.86 17.87
N SER A 213 -20.01 14.89 18.68
CA SER A 213 -20.74 14.55 19.89
C SER A 213 -20.79 15.81 20.74
N VAL A 214 -21.97 16.42 20.85
CA VAL A 214 -22.19 17.54 21.78
C VAL A 214 -21.71 17.04 23.13
N PRO A 215 -20.66 17.64 23.72
CA PRO A 215 -20.22 17.24 25.04
C PRO A 215 -21.47 17.32 25.92
N LEU A 216 -21.88 16.22 26.55
CA LEU A 216 -22.96 16.27 27.53
C LEU A 216 -22.51 17.31 28.55
N ALA A 217 -23.06 18.52 28.43
CA ALA A 217 -22.86 19.56 29.40
C ALA A 217 -23.20 18.91 30.72
N GLN A 218 -22.20 18.83 31.59
CA GLN A 218 -22.33 18.38 32.95
C GLN A 218 -23.59 19.04 33.48
N SER A 219 -24.63 18.24 33.68
CA SER A 219 -25.88 18.69 34.26
C SER A 219 -25.49 19.20 35.63
N THR A 220 -25.26 20.52 35.72
CA THR A 220 -25.00 21.21 36.97
C THR A 220 -26.21 20.93 37.82
N ALA A 221 -26.00 20.07 38.81
CA ALA A 221 -26.93 19.79 39.87
C ALA A 221 -27.55 21.11 40.32
N ALA A 222 -28.88 21.18 40.24
CA ALA A 222 -29.64 22.29 40.73
C ALA A 222 -29.22 22.62 42.18
N PRO A 223 -29.09 23.89 42.57
CA PRO A 223 -28.82 24.25 43.94
C PRO A 223 -29.99 23.80 44.81
N ASN A 224 -29.70 22.95 45.81
CA ASN A 224 -30.63 22.46 46.81
C ASN A 224 -31.45 23.61 47.42
N ALA A 225 -32.75 23.57 47.17
CA ALA A 225 -33.74 24.35 47.90
C ALA A 225 -33.90 23.77 49.31
N HIS A 226 -33.52 24.57 50.29
CA HIS A 226 -34.12 24.74 51.61
C HIS A 226 -34.64 23.49 52.34
N SER A 227 -33.84 23.08 53.30
CA SER A 227 -34.23 22.35 54.50
C SER A 227 -35.38 23.03 55.25
N VAL A 228 -36.53 22.36 55.33
CA VAL A 228 -37.50 22.53 56.42
C VAL A 228 -37.92 21.14 56.90
N GLN A 229 -37.37 20.74 58.04
CA GLN A 229 -37.98 19.78 58.96
C GLN A 229 -39.13 20.51 59.70
N PRO A 230 -40.24 19.84 60.10
CA PRO A 230 -40.17 18.97 61.28
C PRO A 230 -41.16 17.77 61.35
N GLY A 231 -40.75 16.77 62.14
CA GLY A 231 -41.60 16.16 63.18
C GLY A 231 -42.43 14.93 62.83
N GLY A 232 -42.07 13.78 63.43
CA GLY A 232 -42.99 12.64 63.60
C GLY A 232 -42.29 11.28 63.64
N SER A 233 -42.10 10.73 64.84
CA SER A 233 -41.57 9.38 65.10
C SER A 233 -42.66 8.28 64.98
N PRO A 234 -42.46 7.01 65.39
CA PRO A 234 -42.29 5.88 64.47
C PRO A 234 -43.34 4.76 64.66
N GLU A 235 -43.74 4.02 63.62
CA GLU A 235 -44.45 2.75 63.86
C GLU A 235 -44.32 1.72 62.73
N ASN A 236 -43.93 0.51 63.15
CA ASN A 236 -44.03 -0.83 62.57
C ASN A 236 -44.68 -1.03 61.18
N ALA A 237 -44.00 -1.76 60.29
CA ALA A 237 -44.42 -3.10 59.82
C ALA A 237 -43.51 -3.60 58.67
N ALA A 238 -43.17 -4.90 58.72
CA ALA A 238 -42.45 -5.65 57.70
C ALA A 238 -43.38 -6.04 56.51
N PRO A 239 -42.96 -6.99 55.65
CA PRO A 239 -42.29 -6.78 54.37
C PRO A 239 -43.26 -6.89 53.18
N SER A 240 -43.09 -6.05 52.17
CA SER A 240 -43.85 -6.12 50.91
C SER A 240 -42.91 -6.37 49.73
N THR A 241 -43.03 -7.57 49.18
CA THR A 241 -42.35 -8.08 48.00
C THR A 241 -42.89 -7.37 46.76
N ALA A 242 -42.36 -6.18 46.44
CA ALA A 242 -42.73 -5.45 45.23
C ALA A 242 -41.83 -5.86 44.05
N LYS A 243 -42.42 -6.65 43.15
CA LYS A 243 -41.89 -7.11 41.87
C LYS A 243 -41.63 -5.90 40.96
N ARG A 244 -40.36 -5.61 40.69
CA ARG A 244 -39.92 -4.55 39.76
C ARG A 244 -40.35 -4.92 38.33
N PRO A 245 -41.05 -4.06 37.58
CA PRO A 245 -41.39 -4.34 36.19
C PRO A 245 -40.10 -4.40 35.35
N ALA A 246 -40.02 -5.41 34.49
CA ALA A 246 -38.95 -5.55 33.52
C ALA A 246 -38.96 -4.33 32.59
N ALA A 247 -37.82 -3.65 32.48
CA ALA A 247 -37.63 -2.59 31.49
C ALA A 247 -37.64 -3.24 30.11
N THR A 248 -38.69 -2.98 29.34
CA THR A 248 -38.74 -3.18 27.89
C THR A 248 -38.04 -2.00 27.21
N ASP A 249 -37.29 -2.29 26.16
CA ASP A 249 -36.74 -1.29 25.26
C ASP A 249 -37.89 -0.70 24.38
N PRO A 250 -37.68 0.43 23.66
CA PRO A 250 -38.74 1.06 22.87
C PRO A 250 -39.21 0.25 21.64
N TRP A 251 -38.69 -0.96 21.42
CA TRP A 251 -39.04 -1.81 20.28
C TRP A 251 -39.66 -3.15 20.67
N GLY A 252 -39.91 -3.38 21.97
CA GLY A 252 -40.78 -4.46 22.44
C GLY A 252 -40.13 -5.85 22.47
N GLU A 253 -38.80 -5.94 22.42
CA GLU A 253 -38.10 -7.22 22.53
C GLU A 253 -37.66 -7.55 23.98
N PRO A 254 -37.69 -8.83 24.38
CA PRO A 254 -37.24 -9.23 25.72
C PRO A 254 -35.71 -9.11 25.83
N VAL A 255 -35.25 -8.21 26.71
CA VAL A 255 -33.81 -8.02 27.00
C VAL A 255 -33.20 -9.31 27.58
N VAL A 256 -32.50 -10.07 26.73
CA VAL A 256 -31.65 -11.18 27.15
C VAL A 256 -30.43 -10.57 27.85
N LYS A 257 -30.34 -10.74 29.18
CA LYS A 257 -29.17 -10.34 29.96
C LYS A 257 -27.99 -11.25 29.60
N SER A 258 -27.19 -10.85 28.63
CA SER A 258 -25.85 -11.40 28.43
C SER A 258 -24.93 -10.88 29.53
N ASN A 259 -24.37 -11.78 30.34
CA ASN A 259 -23.32 -11.48 31.33
C ASN A 259 -21.98 -11.25 30.62
N ILE A 260 -21.90 -10.20 29.80
CA ILE A 260 -20.63 -9.71 29.25
C ILE A 260 -20.34 -8.41 30.00
N SER A 261 -19.51 -8.52 31.04
CA SER A 261 -19.04 -7.39 31.82
C SER A 261 -18.30 -6.42 30.92
N ARG A 262 -18.92 -5.26 30.72
CA ARG A 262 -18.42 -4.08 30.03
C ARG A 262 -17.50 -3.32 30.99
N THR A 263 -16.21 -3.68 30.97
CA THR A 263 -15.04 -3.01 31.58
C THR A 263 -13.84 -3.63 30.85
N GLN A 264 -12.92 -2.99 30.14
CA GLN A 264 -12.36 -1.64 30.13
C GLN A 264 -11.86 -1.34 28.70
N PHE A 265 -12.18 -0.18 28.16
CA PHE A 265 -11.46 0.44 27.04
C PHE A 265 -11.10 1.86 27.51
N ASN A 266 -9.98 1.95 28.23
CA ASN A 266 -9.04 3.07 28.27
C ASN A 266 -7.99 2.82 29.36
N GLU A 267 -6.80 3.37 29.12
CA GLU A 267 -5.70 3.61 30.06
C GLU A 267 -4.69 2.47 30.37
N THR A 268 -3.47 2.74 29.91
CA THR A 268 -2.24 2.74 30.71
C THR A 268 -1.62 1.39 31.04
N ALA A 269 -0.68 0.99 30.19
CA ALA A 269 0.33 -0.03 30.51
C ALA A 269 1.21 0.44 31.69
N ALA A 270 0.90 -0.08 32.87
CA ALA A 270 1.77 -0.17 34.03
C ALA A 270 1.57 -1.55 34.69
N GLY A 271 2.63 -2.35 34.63
CA GLY A 271 2.99 -3.47 35.52
C GLY A 271 1.91 -4.42 35.99
N GLN A 272 1.94 -5.66 35.50
CA GLN A 272 1.64 -6.82 36.34
C GLN A 272 2.65 -7.95 36.13
N GLN A 273 3.44 -8.14 37.18
CA GLN A 273 4.41 -9.18 37.42
C GLN A 273 3.65 -10.47 37.74
N ILE A 274 3.67 -11.45 36.83
CA ILE A 274 3.14 -12.80 37.10
C ILE A 274 4.29 -13.67 37.60
N VAL A 275 4.15 -14.11 38.85
CA VAL A 275 5.01 -15.08 39.54
C VAL A 275 4.81 -16.46 38.93
N LEU A 276 5.86 -17.03 38.35
CA LEU A 276 5.92 -18.44 37.92
C LEU A 276 6.26 -19.35 39.11
N PRO A 277 5.55 -20.49 39.30
CA PRO A 277 6.02 -21.55 40.19
C PRO A 277 7.02 -22.48 39.46
N PRO A 278 8.00 -23.09 40.17
CA PRO A 278 9.04 -23.89 39.54
C PRO A 278 8.67 -25.38 39.47
N GLY A 279 9.02 -26.00 38.33
CA GLY A 279 9.62 -27.34 38.31
C GLY A 279 8.71 -28.53 38.01
N ARG A 280 8.96 -29.20 36.88
CA ARG A 280 9.29 -30.64 36.83
C ARG A 280 9.79 -31.07 35.43
N PRO A 281 10.84 -31.91 35.35
CA PRO A 281 11.29 -32.53 34.10
C PRO A 281 10.76 -33.98 33.99
N ALA A 282 10.40 -34.40 32.78
CA ALA A 282 10.23 -35.80 32.36
C ALA A 282 10.03 -35.80 30.83
N SER A 283 11.05 -36.12 30.03
CA SER A 283 11.49 -37.47 29.61
C SER A 283 10.81 -37.96 28.32
N ILE A 284 11.61 -37.94 27.25
CA ILE A 284 11.82 -38.99 26.23
C ILE A 284 10.64 -39.96 25.99
N ALA A 285 10.07 -39.90 24.79
CA ALA A 285 9.46 -41.05 24.15
C ALA A 285 9.71 -41.00 22.63
N THR A 286 10.72 -41.76 22.23
CA THR A 286 10.92 -42.30 20.88
C THR A 286 9.65 -43.03 20.42
N ASN A 287 9.19 -42.81 19.19
CA ASN A 287 8.60 -43.89 18.40
C ASN A 287 8.81 -43.64 16.90
N GLN A 288 9.56 -44.56 16.31
CA GLN A 288 9.66 -44.82 14.90
C GLN A 288 8.40 -45.54 14.38
N THR A 289 8.38 -45.67 13.06
CA THR A 289 7.67 -46.67 12.22
C THR A 289 6.25 -46.35 11.77
N GLY A 290 6.08 -46.20 10.46
CA GLY A 290 4.77 -46.10 9.80
C GLY A 290 4.88 -45.80 8.31
N ASN A 291 5.45 -46.73 7.56
CA ASN A 291 5.57 -46.77 6.10
C ASN A 291 4.19 -46.98 5.44
N SER A 292 3.73 -46.08 4.58
CA SER A 292 2.63 -46.35 3.63
C SER A 292 2.77 -45.48 2.37
N GLN A 293 3.23 -46.11 1.29
CA GLN A 293 2.90 -45.75 -0.09
C GLN A 293 1.37 -45.74 -0.27
N ILE A 294 0.83 -44.87 -1.12
CA ILE A 294 -0.25 -45.16 -2.11
C ILE A 294 -0.60 -43.86 -2.89
N ALA A 295 -0.46 -43.98 -4.21
CA ALA A 295 -1.23 -43.39 -5.32
C ALA A 295 -1.35 -41.85 -5.50
N ASP A 296 -0.62 -41.39 -6.52
CA ASP A 296 -1.09 -40.47 -7.57
C ASP A 296 -2.49 -40.83 -8.07
N PRO A 297 -3.30 -39.82 -8.44
CA PRO A 297 -3.81 -39.86 -9.81
C PRO A 297 -3.62 -38.54 -10.57
N GLN A 298 -3.21 -38.76 -11.81
CA GLN A 298 -3.07 -37.83 -12.93
C GLN A 298 -4.30 -36.94 -13.14
N SER A 299 -4.06 -35.65 -13.35
CA SER A 299 -4.99 -34.71 -13.98
C SER A 299 -4.44 -34.28 -15.35
N PRO A 300 -5.24 -34.31 -16.44
CA PRO A 300 -4.79 -34.00 -17.79
C PRO A 300 -4.66 -32.48 -18.06
N PRO A 301 -3.89 -32.10 -19.10
CA PRO A 301 -3.65 -30.70 -19.45
C PRO A 301 -4.82 -30.11 -20.25
N MET A 302 -5.33 -28.95 -19.81
CA MET A 302 -6.20 -28.09 -20.63
C MET A 302 -5.33 -27.14 -21.47
N SER A 303 -5.45 -27.28 -22.80
CA SER A 303 -4.96 -26.31 -23.77
C SER A 303 -5.90 -25.10 -23.90
N PRO A 304 -5.38 -23.95 -24.36
CA PRO A 304 -6.12 -22.69 -24.45
C PRO A 304 -6.85 -22.57 -25.80
N GLY A 305 -8.06 -22.01 -25.79
CA GLY A 305 -8.74 -21.62 -27.02
C GLY A 305 -10.25 -21.59 -26.91
N SER A 306 -10.81 -20.43 -26.59
CA SER A 306 -12.03 -19.93 -27.21
C SER A 306 -12.22 -18.46 -26.83
N GLU A 307 -12.10 -17.62 -27.85
CA GLU A 307 -12.35 -16.19 -27.86
C GLU A 307 -13.70 -15.85 -27.21
N PHE A 308 -13.70 -14.92 -26.26
CA PHE A 308 -14.91 -14.17 -25.93
C PHE A 308 -15.07 -13.10 -27.01
N GLU A 309 -15.96 -13.42 -27.95
CA GLU A 309 -16.52 -12.53 -28.96
C GLU A 309 -17.29 -11.41 -28.22
N TYR A 310 -16.68 -10.24 -28.12
CA TYR A 310 -17.36 -9.03 -27.67
C TYR A 310 -18.37 -8.64 -28.75
N ALA A 311 -19.66 -8.73 -28.42
CA ALA A 311 -20.71 -8.18 -29.25
C ALA A 311 -20.46 -6.67 -29.43
N GLU A 312 -20.20 -6.26 -30.67
CA GLU A 312 -20.27 -4.88 -31.14
C GLU A 312 -21.62 -4.27 -30.73
N MET A 313 -21.61 -3.37 -29.74
CA MET A 313 -22.72 -2.44 -29.57
C MET A 313 -22.60 -1.39 -30.68
N GLY A 314 -23.43 -1.54 -31.71
CA GLY A 314 -23.63 -0.53 -32.75
C GLY A 314 -24.23 0.77 -32.20
N PRO A 315 -24.19 1.86 -32.98
CA PRO A 315 -24.67 3.16 -32.54
C PRO A 315 -26.21 3.20 -32.56
N LEU A 316 -26.81 3.31 -31.37
CA LEU A 316 -28.24 3.58 -31.21
C LEU A 316 -28.51 5.06 -31.45
N ASP A 317 -28.61 5.45 -32.73
CA ASP A 317 -29.36 6.64 -33.15
C ASP A 317 -30.85 6.30 -33.04
N GLY A 318 -31.44 6.64 -31.88
CA GLY A 318 -32.82 6.33 -31.55
C GLY A 318 -33.48 7.52 -30.86
N VAL A 319 -34.10 8.38 -31.67
CA VAL A 319 -35.04 9.43 -31.25
C VAL A 319 -36.14 8.81 -30.39
N TYR A 320 -36.07 9.01 -29.07
CA TYR A 320 -37.16 8.67 -28.15
C TYR A 320 -38.11 9.85 -28.06
N ARG A 321 -39.22 9.73 -28.81
CA ARG A 321 -40.37 10.63 -28.80
C ARG A 321 -41.35 10.12 -27.74
N ASP A 322 -41.72 11.01 -26.82
CA ASP A 322 -42.98 11.11 -26.09
C ASP A 322 -43.69 9.81 -25.63
N GLY A 323 -43.56 9.51 -24.34
CA GLY A 323 -44.54 8.74 -23.57
C GLY A 323 -45.23 9.68 -22.56
N PRO A 324 -46.58 9.75 -22.54
CA PRO A 324 -47.34 10.63 -21.66
C PRO A 324 -47.53 9.98 -20.28
N TYR A 325 -47.81 10.79 -19.26
CA TYR A 325 -48.03 10.48 -17.83
C TYR A 325 -46.79 10.57 -16.93
N ALA A 326 -46.59 11.77 -16.37
CA ALA A 326 -46.26 12.03 -14.95
C ALA A 326 -45.95 13.52 -14.75
N ASP A 327 -46.88 14.31 -15.24
CA ASP A 327 -47.21 15.70 -14.91
C ASP A 327 -47.49 15.81 -13.40
N GLY A 328 -46.41 15.87 -12.63
CA GLY A 328 -46.39 16.44 -11.29
C GLY A 328 -46.44 17.96 -11.38
N GLU A 329 -47.58 18.50 -11.80
CA GLU A 329 -47.89 19.93 -11.67
C GLU A 329 -47.97 20.29 -10.18
N CYS A 330 -46.90 20.90 -9.66
CA CYS A 330 -47.00 21.72 -8.47
C CYS A 330 -47.79 22.99 -8.84
N VAL A 331 -49.09 22.99 -8.52
CA VAL A 331 -49.93 24.18 -8.59
C VAL A 331 -49.44 25.18 -7.56
N THR A 332 -48.69 26.19 -8.00
CA THR A 332 -48.50 27.43 -7.23
C THR A 332 -49.62 28.39 -7.61
N ASP A 333 -50.58 28.58 -6.70
CA ASP A 333 -51.59 29.62 -6.81
C ASP A 333 -50.93 30.98 -6.53
N GLY A 334 -50.93 31.87 -7.54
CA GLY A 334 -50.29 33.18 -7.47
C GLY A 334 -49.04 33.27 -8.36
N GLY A 335 -49.28 33.48 -9.65
CA GLY A 335 -48.24 33.64 -10.67
C GLY A 335 -47.24 34.75 -10.36
N VAL A 336 -46.07 34.34 -9.87
CA VAL A 336 -44.78 34.96 -10.16
C VAL A 336 -43.85 33.79 -10.42
N TRP A 337 -43.41 33.62 -11.67
CA TRP A 337 -42.21 32.85 -11.93
C TRP A 337 -41.08 33.63 -11.27
N VAL A 338 -40.78 33.30 -10.02
CA VAL A 338 -39.45 33.58 -9.50
C VAL A 338 -38.59 32.69 -10.38
N GLU A 339 -37.82 33.28 -11.28
CA GLU A 339 -36.57 32.70 -11.76
C GLU A 339 -35.74 32.47 -10.48
N GLY A 340 -36.07 31.40 -9.78
CA GLY A 340 -35.17 30.77 -8.86
C GLY A 340 -34.08 30.24 -9.78
N GLU A 341 -33.08 31.08 -10.04
CA GLU A 341 -31.71 30.62 -9.92
C GLU A 341 -31.74 29.52 -8.86
N PHE A 342 -31.56 28.27 -9.27
CA PHE A 342 -31.07 27.23 -8.37
C PHE A 342 -29.67 27.70 -7.97
N ALA A 343 -29.65 28.73 -7.14
CA ALA A 343 -28.49 29.37 -6.62
C ALA A 343 -27.89 28.34 -5.69
N ALA A 344 -26.78 27.81 -6.18
CA ALA A 344 -25.74 27.17 -5.42
C ALA A 344 -26.19 25.93 -4.63
N SER A 345 -25.68 24.78 -5.08
CA SER A 345 -25.06 23.84 -4.14
C SER A 345 -24.59 24.60 -2.91
N ALA A 346 -25.18 24.33 -1.73
CA ALA A 346 -24.84 25.03 -0.50
C ALA A 346 -23.31 25.16 -0.44
N PRO A 347 -22.77 26.38 -0.25
CA PRO A 347 -21.32 26.58 -0.32
C PRO A 347 -20.68 25.58 0.63
N LEU A 348 -19.76 24.78 0.09
CA LEU A 348 -19.04 23.78 0.86
C LEU A 348 -18.44 24.48 2.10
N PRO A 349 -18.39 23.80 3.25
CA PRO A 349 -17.73 24.34 4.44
C PRO A 349 -16.34 24.87 4.07
N ALA A 350 -15.92 25.99 4.65
CA ALA A 350 -14.62 26.60 4.33
C ALA A 350 -13.40 25.69 4.62
N ASN A 351 -13.60 24.60 5.33
CA ASN A 351 -12.62 23.56 5.67
C ASN A 351 -12.89 22.22 4.95
N TRP A 352 -13.70 22.22 3.89
CA TRP A 352 -13.94 21.04 3.08
C TRP A 352 -12.70 20.72 2.24
N PRO A 353 -12.19 19.47 2.24
CA PRO A 353 -11.02 19.15 1.48
C PRO A 353 -11.33 19.15 -0.02
N GLU A 354 -10.56 19.90 -0.79
CA GLU A 354 -10.70 20.01 -2.23
C GLU A 354 -10.04 18.80 -2.92
N PRO A 355 -10.53 18.37 -4.11
CA PRO A 355 -9.87 17.34 -4.92
C PRO A 355 -8.41 17.69 -5.25
N THR A 356 -8.08 18.98 -5.25
CA THR A 356 -6.73 19.51 -5.46
C THR A 356 -5.84 19.46 -4.22
N ASP A 357 -6.32 19.05 -3.04
CA ASP A 357 -5.50 18.95 -1.81
C ASP A 357 -4.42 17.86 -1.90
N LEU A 358 -4.48 17.01 -2.92
CA LEU A 358 -3.42 16.05 -3.27
C LEU A 358 -2.24 16.71 -4.00
N ILE A 359 -2.43 17.94 -4.49
CA ILE A 359 -1.40 18.72 -5.17
C ILE A 359 -0.82 19.71 -4.15
N PRO A 360 0.52 19.76 -3.96
CA PRO A 360 1.11 20.72 -3.06
C PRO A 360 0.79 22.15 -3.50
N ASP A 361 0.40 22.99 -2.55
CA ASP A 361 0.14 24.41 -2.80
C ASP A 361 1.36 25.09 -3.43
N PRO A 362 1.16 26.00 -4.41
CA PRO A 362 2.25 26.80 -4.93
C PRO A 362 2.82 27.70 -3.82
N PRO A 363 4.11 28.09 -3.90
CA PRO A 363 4.74 28.93 -2.88
C PRO A 363 3.98 30.25 -2.72
N GLN A 364 3.48 30.49 -1.51
CA GLN A 364 2.74 31.71 -1.18
C GLN A 364 3.67 32.78 -0.59
N PRO A 365 3.43 34.08 -0.87
CA PRO A 365 4.21 35.17 -0.27
C PRO A 365 4.05 35.28 1.24
N VAL A 366 2.90 34.85 1.77
CA VAL A 366 2.60 34.85 3.21
C VAL A 366 2.62 33.39 3.67
N PRO A 367 3.45 33.04 4.67
CA PRO A 367 3.45 31.68 5.20
C PRO A 367 2.10 31.38 5.88
N PRO A 368 1.59 30.14 5.75
CA PRO A 368 0.36 29.76 6.42
C PRO A 368 0.52 29.84 7.94
N MET A 369 -0.59 30.09 8.64
CA MET A 369 -0.58 30.04 10.10
C MET A 369 -0.25 28.62 10.58
N MET A 370 0.63 28.51 11.58
CA MET A 370 1.01 27.23 12.15
C MET A 370 -0.18 26.59 12.88
N ILE A 371 -0.62 25.43 12.42
CA ILE A 371 -1.60 24.59 13.11
C ILE A 371 -0.81 23.50 13.83
N ARG A 372 -0.91 23.43 15.17
CA ARG A 372 -0.21 22.40 15.94
C ARG A 372 -0.90 21.06 15.76
N GLN A 373 -0.17 20.09 15.23
CA GLN A 373 -0.59 18.72 15.05
C GLN A 373 0.45 17.77 15.67
N HIS A 374 -0.05 16.79 16.43
CA HIS A 374 0.75 15.74 17.03
C HIS A 374 0.52 14.37 16.38
N ASP A 375 -0.37 14.30 15.40
CA ASP A 375 -0.66 13.10 14.63
C ASP A 375 0.51 12.74 13.69
N PRO A 376 0.70 11.46 13.36
CA PRO A 376 1.76 11.05 12.46
C PRO A 376 1.57 11.67 11.07
N VAL A 377 2.66 12.14 10.50
CA VAL A 377 2.69 12.81 9.18
C VAL A 377 2.64 11.80 8.03
N LEU A 378 3.19 10.61 8.24
CA LEU A 378 3.06 9.47 7.32
C LEU A 378 2.61 8.26 8.12
N THR A 379 1.67 7.50 7.57
CA THR A 379 1.27 6.20 8.09
C THR A 379 1.22 5.22 6.93
N HIS A 380 1.78 4.03 7.16
CA HIS A 380 1.68 2.91 6.23
C HIS A 380 1.55 1.60 7.01
N THR A 381 0.55 0.80 6.65
CA THR A 381 0.26 -0.49 7.29
C THR A 381 0.10 -1.55 6.22
N ARG A 382 0.87 -2.63 6.31
CA ARG A 382 0.83 -3.69 5.30
C ARG A 382 1.16 -5.05 5.88
N LEU A 383 0.48 -6.07 5.37
CA LEU A 383 0.79 -7.48 5.60
C LEU A 383 1.49 -8.04 4.36
N TYR A 384 2.73 -8.51 4.53
CA TYR A 384 3.53 -9.16 3.51
C TYR A 384 3.45 -10.67 3.66
N ARG A 385 3.23 -11.37 2.54
CA ARG A 385 3.17 -12.84 2.53
C ARG A 385 4.05 -13.37 1.41
N GLY A 386 4.84 -14.40 1.71
CA GLY A 386 5.72 -15.05 0.75
C GLY A 386 5.01 -15.88 -0.33
N ASP A 387 3.71 -16.09 -0.22
CA ASP A 387 2.87 -16.76 -1.22
C ASP A 387 2.11 -15.80 -2.15
N ASP A 388 2.19 -14.49 -1.92
CA ASP A 388 1.53 -13.49 -2.75
C ASP A 388 2.28 -13.30 -4.11
N PRO A 389 1.60 -13.44 -5.26
CA PRO A 389 2.19 -13.17 -6.58
C PRO A 389 2.78 -11.76 -6.70
N TYR A 390 2.14 -10.75 -6.12
CA TYR A 390 2.64 -9.38 -6.16
C TYR A 390 3.96 -9.24 -5.39
N PHE A 391 4.01 -9.83 -4.18
CA PHE A 391 5.21 -9.83 -3.34
C PHE A 391 6.37 -10.55 -4.01
N THR A 392 6.12 -11.75 -4.57
CA THR A 392 7.16 -12.57 -5.21
C THR A 392 7.68 -11.94 -6.50
N ALA A 393 6.83 -11.25 -7.28
CA ALA A 393 7.26 -10.48 -8.45
C ALA A 393 8.21 -9.33 -8.03
N ARG A 394 7.81 -8.51 -7.04
CA ARG A 394 8.65 -7.42 -6.53
C ARG A 394 9.96 -7.93 -5.92
N LEU A 395 9.94 -9.10 -5.30
CA LEU A 395 11.14 -9.73 -4.74
C LEU A 395 12.09 -10.21 -5.85
N ALA A 396 11.55 -10.79 -6.92
CA ALA A 396 12.36 -11.18 -8.08
C ALA A 396 13.06 -9.96 -8.67
N ASP A 397 12.31 -8.88 -8.92
CA ASP A 397 12.84 -7.62 -9.43
C ASP A 397 13.91 -7.03 -8.50
N TYR A 398 13.66 -7.02 -7.18
CA TYR A 398 14.60 -6.54 -6.18
C TYR A 398 15.93 -7.30 -6.18
N VAL A 399 15.88 -8.63 -6.23
CA VAL A 399 17.09 -9.48 -6.22
C VAL A 399 17.86 -9.36 -7.52
N GLU A 400 17.16 -9.24 -8.65
CA GLU A 400 17.79 -9.19 -9.97
C GLU A 400 18.36 -7.79 -10.30
N THR A 401 17.74 -6.73 -9.81
CA THR A 401 18.25 -5.35 -9.92
C THR A 401 19.29 -5.00 -8.85
N GLY A 402 19.24 -5.69 -7.71
CA GLY A 402 20.21 -5.56 -6.63
C GLY A 402 21.60 -6.01 -7.06
N ASP A 403 22.62 -5.32 -6.53
CA ASP A 403 24.03 -5.73 -6.68
C ASP A 403 24.42 -6.81 -5.63
N ASP A 404 23.45 -7.64 -5.22
CA ASP A 404 23.73 -8.70 -4.25
C ASP A 404 24.49 -9.83 -4.96
N ALA A 405 25.81 -9.82 -4.76
CA ALA A 405 26.76 -10.78 -5.32
C ALA A 405 26.51 -12.24 -4.91
N ARG A 406 25.53 -12.53 -4.05
CA ARG A 406 25.22 -13.87 -3.57
C ARG A 406 24.67 -14.81 -4.65
N GLY A 407 24.26 -14.31 -5.81
CA GLY A 407 23.90 -15.13 -6.98
C GLY A 407 22.78 -16.15 -6.75
N MET A 408 22.05 -16.02 -5.64
CA MET A 408 20.93 -16.86 -5.27
C MET A 408 19.66 -16.35 -5.94
N SER A 409 18.82 -17.28 -6.35
CA SER A 409 17.50 -16.95 -6.86
C SER A 409 16.61 -16.39 -5.73
N TRP A 410 15.62 -15.58 -6.08
CA TRP A 410 14.74 -14.90 -5.13
C TRP A 410 14.06 -15.83 -4.12
N GLN A 411 13.85 -17.11 -4.45
CA GLN A 411 13.30 -18.12 -3.54
C GLN A 411 14.19 -18.36 -2.31
N GLY A 412 15.51 -18.11 -2.41
CA GLY A 412 16.44 -18.19 -1.30
C GLY A 412 16.25 -17.08 -0.25
N TYR A 413 15.69 -15.94 -0.65
CA TYR A 413 15.35 -14.83 0.26
C TYR A 413 14.14 -15.20 1.13
N ILE A 414 13.14 -15.85 0.54
CA ILE A 414 11.93 -16.29 1.26
C ILE A 414 12.25 -17.31 2.35
N LYS A 415 13.24 -18.19 2.13
CA LYS A 415 13.60 -19.24 3.09
C LYS A 415 14.41 -18.74 4.29
N ARG A 416 15.00 -17.55 4.22
CA ARG A 416 15.85 -16.98 5.27
C ARG A 416 15.14 -15.81 5.92
N SER A 417 14.83 -15.93 7.20
CA SER A 417 14.05 -14.91 7.94
C SER A 417 14.69 -13.53 7.87
N GLU A 418 16.01 -13.41 7.99
CA GLU A 418 16.72 -12.12 7.95
C GLU A 418 16.55 -11.41 6.59
N ASP A 419 16.67 -12.17 5.50
CA ASP A 419 16.53 -11.65 4.13
C ASP A 419 15.07 -11.33 3.81
N PHE A 420 14.13 -12.13 4.32
CA PHE A 420 12.70 -11.86 4.24
C PHE A 420 12.34 -10.56 4.97
N ILE A 421 12.81 -10.37 6.21
CA ILE A 421 12.64 -9.12 6.98
C ILE A 421 13.21 -7.93 6.20
N ARG A 422 14.43 -8.07 5.66
CA ARG A 422 15.08 -7.01 4.88
C ARG A 422 14.25 -6.59 3.68
N PHE A 423 13.75 -7.55 2.92
CA PHE A 423 12.93 -7.26 1.76
C PHE A 423 11.56 -6.70 2.15
N CYS A 424 10.91 -7.19 3.21
CA CYS A 424 9.67 -6.61 3.73
C CYS A 424 9.86 -5.14 4.12
N CYS A 425 10.94 -4.79 4.82
CA CYS A 425 11.25 -3.39 5.13
C CYS A 425 11.47 -2.53 3.86
N HIS A 426 12.21 -3.05 2.88
CA HIS A 426 12.43 -2.36 1.62
C HIS A 426 11.13 -2.12 0.85
N LEU A 427 10.33 -3.17 0.65
CA LEU A 427 9.05 -3.08 -0.04
C LEU A 427 8.08 -2.14 0.68
N HIS A 428 8.09 -2.14 2.01
CA HIS A 428 7.26 -1.22 2.81
C HIS A 428 7.61 0.25 2.59
N ILE A 429 8.89 0.58 2.50
CA ILE A 429 9.32 1.94 2.20
C ILE A 429 9.00 2.29 0.74
N ALA A 430 9.24 1.36 -0.19
CA ALA A 430 8.94 1.56 -1.61
C ALA A 430 7.45 1.87 -1.82
N GLU A 431 6.54 1.02 -1.33
CA GLU A 431 5.09 1.24 -1.42
C GLU A 431 4.65 2.56 -0.76
N MET A 432 5.26 2.92 0.39
CA MET A 432 4.96 4.16 1.10
C MET A 432 5.38 5.41 0.30
N LEU A 433 6.53 5.38 -0.38
CA LEU A 433 7.03 6.52 -1.18
C LEU A 433 6.37 6.58 -2.55
N GLU A 434 6.14 5.43 -3.21
CA GLU A 434 5.43 5.33 -4.48
C GLU A 434 4.02 5.92 -4.38
N SER A 435 3.32 5.64 -3.29
CA SER A 435 1.98 6.22 -3.05
C SER A 435 1.99 7.74 -2.88
N ARG A 436 3.15 8.38 -2.79
CA ARG A 436 3.30 9.84 -2.55
C ARG A 436 4.28 10.52 -3.51
N GLY A 437 4.41 9.97 -4.72
CA GLY A 437 5.19 10.59 -5.80
C GLY A 437 6.71 10.44 -5.70
N GLY A 438 7.22 9.58 -4.81
CA GLY A 438 8.66 9.29 -4.70
C GLY A 438 9.22 8.33 -5.76
N GLN A 439 8.45 8.02 -6.80
CA GLN A 439 8.85 7.13 -7.89
C GLN A 439 9.31 7.96 -9.09
N ASP A 440 10.58 7.81 -9.49
CA ASP A 440 11.09 8.38 -10.73
C ASP A 440 10.70 7.53 -11.95
N PRO A 441 10.74 8.13 -13.17
CA PRO A 441 10.64 7.35 -14.40
C PRO A 441 11.67 6.22 -14.38
N SER A 442 11.22 4.99 -14.57
CA SER A 442 12.09 3.83 -14.50
C SER A 442 13.15 3.88 -15.59
N ASP A 443 14.42 3.65 -15.21
CA ASP A 443 15.51 3.62 -16.17
C ASP A 443 15.51 2.27 -16.90
N LEU A 444 15.63 2.31 -18.23
CA LEU A 444 15.65 1.11 -19.05
C LEU A 444 17.06 0.51 -19.02
N ILE A 445 17.20 -0.58 -18.28
CA ILE A 445 18.44 -1.35 -18.22
C ILE A 445 18.35 -2.47 -19.25
N LEU A 446 19.22 -2.42 -20.25
CA LEU A 446 19.45 -3.52 -21.18
C LEU A 446 20.55 -4.42 -20.59
N ARG A 447 20.19 -5.62 -20.13
CA ARG A 447 21.18 -6.62 -19.72
C ARG A 447 21.31 -7.68 -20.80
N TRP A 448 22.53 -7.88 -21.28
CA TRP A 448 22.80 -9.06 -22.10
C TRP A 448 22.79 -10.29 -21.21
N PRO A 449 22.06 -11.36 -21.55
CA PRO A 449 22.22 -12.63 -20.87
C PRO A 449 23.64 -13.12 -21.20
N VAL A 450 24.59 -12.79 -20.33
CA VAL A 450 25.89 -13.45 -20.34
C VAL A 450 25.58 -14.87 -19.88
N SER A 451 25.26 -15.73 -20.86
CA SER A 451 25.28 -17.18 -20.72
C SER A 451 26.41 -17.51 -19.76
N ARG A 452 26.06 -18.07 -18.59
CA ARG A 452 27.04 -18.66 -17.68
C ARG A 452 27.76 -19.74 -18.50
N TYR A 453 28.87 -19.37 -19.13
CA TYR A 453 29.80 -20.31 -19.73
C TYR A 453 30.52 -21.08 -18.63
#